data_AF-A0A0C2ZME4-F1
#
_entry.id   AF-A0A0C2ZME4-F1
#
_cell.length_a   1.000
_cell.length_b   1.000
_cell.length_c   1.000
_cell.angle_alpha   90.00
_cell.angle_beta   90.00
_cell.angle_gamma   90.00
#
_symmetry.space_group_name_H-M   'P 1'
#
loop_
_entity.id
_entity.type
_entity.pdbx_description
1 polymer ?
#
loop_
_entity_poly.entity_id
_entity_poly.type
_entity_poly.pdbx_seq_one_letter_code
_entity_poly.pdbx_strand_id
1 'polypeptide(L)'
;MGWFSRSKPEQASAATRQDRQKCWENRDLYFGCLDRAGVLKAGDEGNVCAKEKSRYEENCAKSWIDYFNKRRVLAEQQKGLLTQARSQAEATKGK
;
A
#
# COMPACT_ATOMS: atom_id res chain seq x y z
N MET A 1 -8.45 -26.65 -37.41
CA MET A 1 -7.87 -27.28 -36.21
C MET A 1 -6.56 -26.56 -35.87
N GLY A 2 -6.63 -25.32 -35.39
CA GLY A 2 -5.42 -24.52 -35.16
C GLY A 2 -5.74 -23.40 -34.22
N TRP A 3 -5.75 -23.69 -32.93
CA TRP A 3 -5.90 -22.69 -31.88
C TRP A 3 -5.02 -23.04 -30.69
N PHE A 4 -4.05 -22.13 -30.50
CA PHE A 4 -3.24 -21.93 -29.31
C PHE A 4 -2.33 -23.09 -28.89
N SER A 5 -1.17 -23.17 -29.55
CA SER A 5 0.11 -23.32 -28.84
C SER A 5 0.21 -22.22 -27.78
N ARG A 6 -0.40 -22.44 -26.60
CA ARG A 6 -0.15 -21.62 -25.43
C ARG A 6 1.10 -22.16 -24.77
N SER A 7 2.25 -21.74 -25.30
CA SER A 7 3.51 -21.77 -24.57
C SER A 7 3.21 -21.10 -23.23
N LYS A 8 3.13 -21.92 -22.20
CA LYS A 8 2.95 -21.52 -20.81
C LYS A 8 4.01 -20.44 -20.57
N PRO A 9 3.64 -19.17 -20.30
CA PRO A 9 4.64 -18.19 -19.96
C PRO A 9 5.27 -18.72 -18.68
N GLU A 10 6.49 -19.22 -18.84
CA GLU A 10 7.36 -19.60 -17.76
C GLU A 10 7.40 -18.43 -16.80
N GLN A 11 6.88 -18.73 -15.61
CA GLN A 11 6.67 -17.87 -14.48
C GLN A 11 7.79 -16.85 -14.35
N ALA A 12 7.54 -15.61 -14.77
CA ALA A 12 8.22 -14.45 -14.22
C ALA A 12 7.86 -14.40 -12.73
N SER A 13 8.63 -15.13 -11.91
CA SER A 13 8.70 -15.06 -10.46
C SER A 13 7.36 -14.70 -9.82
N ALA A 14 6.38 -15.59 -9.94
CA ALA A 14 5.19 -15.56 -9.11
C ALA A 14 5.68 -15.74 -7.66
N ALA A 15 5.99 -14.63 -6.99
CA ALA A 15 6.42 -14.58 -5.60
C ALA A 15 5.60 -15.61 -4.84
N THR A 16 6.31 -16.63 -4.33
CA THR A 16 5.71 -17.80 -3.71
C THR A 16 4.77 -17.30 -2.62
N ARG A 17 3.71 -18.04 -2.27
CA ARG A 17 2.77 -17.59 -1.23
C ARG A 17 3.48 -17.15 0.07
N GLN A 18 4.60 -17.81 0.38
CA GLN A 18 5.48 -17.46 1.50
C GLN A 18 6.20 -16.11 1.32
N ASP A 19 6.69 -15.77 0.13
CA ASP A 19 7.32 -14.47 -0.14
C ASP A 19 6.32 -13.32 -0.01
N ARG A 20 5.05 -13.56 -0.40
CA ARG A 20 3.97 -12.58 -0.21
C ARG A 20 3.67 -12.34 1.25
N GLN A 21 3.66 -13.41 2.05
CA GLN A 21 3.46 -13.31 3.49
C GLN A 21 4.57 -12.47 4.14
N LYS A 22 5.83 -12.72 3.78
CA LYS A 22 6.97 -11.89 4.21
C LYS A 22 6.83 -10.43 3.77
N CYS A 23 6.38 -10.17 2.55
CA CYS A 23 6.10 -8.79 2.12
C CYS A 23 5.05 -8.12 3.02
N TRP A 24 3.94 -8.80 3.34
CA TRP A 24 2.89 -8.23 4.18
C TRP A 24 3.36 -7.95 5.61
N GLU A 25 4.16 -8.85 6.18
CA GLU A 25 4.78 -8.64 7.51
C GLU A 25 5.71 -7.42 7.50
N ASN A 26 6.60 -7.30 6.51
CA ASN A 26 7.49 -6.14 6.39
C ASN A 26 6.73 -4.84 6.08
N ARG A 27 5.64 -4.93 5.29
CA ARG A 27 4.74 -3.79 5.02
C ARG A 27 4.17 -3.25 6.33
N ASP A 28 3.65 -4.13 7.18
CA ASP A 28 2.97 -3.73 8.41
C ASP A 28 3.97 -3.14 9.42
N LEU A 29 5.20 -3.67 9.47
CA LEU A 29 6.28 -3.09 10.26
C LEU A 29 6.66 -1.68 9.77
N TYR A 30 6.84 -1.51 8.46
CA TYR A 30 7.17 -0.22 7.86
C TYR A 30 6.03 0.79 8.08
N PHE A 31 4.78 0.42 7.78
CA PHE A 31 3.63 1.30 7.96
C PHE A 31 3.37 1.64 9.43
N GLY A 32 3.57 0.69 10.35
CA GLY A 32 3.50 0.98 11.79
C GLY A 32 4.60 1.93 12.27
N CYS A 33 5.76 1.98 11.59
CA CYS A 33 6.77 3.02 11.82
C CYS A 33 6.31 4.38 11.28
N LEU A 34 5.75 4.42 10.06
CA LEU A 34 5.20 5.65 9.47
C LEU A 34 4.09 6.26 10.31
N ASP A 35 3.17 5.43 10.81
CA ASP A 35 2.05 5.87 11.65
C ASP A 35 2.55 6.47 12.96
N ARG A 36 3.58 5.86 13.58
CA ARG A 36 4.22 6.42 14.78
C ARG A 36 4.97 7.72 14.51
N ALA A 37 5.54 7.87 13.32
CA ALA A 37 6.22 9.09 12.89
C ALA A 37 5.24 10.19 12.41
N GLY A 38 3.94 9.88 12.27
CA GLY A 38 2.95 10.81 11.72
C GLY A 38 3.11 11.07 10.23
N VAL A 39 3.77 10.17 9.49
CA VAL A 39 4.07 10.33 8.07
C VAL A 39 3.04 9.58 7.23
N LEU A 40 2.34 10.32 6.38
CA LEU A 40 1.30 9.74 5.51
C LEU A 40 1.89 9.10 4.26
N LYS A 41 2.88 9.77 3.66
CA LYS A 41 3.51 9.35 2.41
C LYS A 41 4.81 8.62 2.68
N ALA A 42 4.83 7.34 2.33
CA ALA A 42 6.03 6.51 2.30
C ALA A 42 7.12 7.20 1.46
N GLY A 43 8.25 7.54 2.10
CA GLY A 43 9.36 8.28 1.54
C GLY A 43 9.57 9.68 2.14
N ASP A 44 8.57 10.26 2.80
CA ASP A 44 8.71 11.55 3.51
C ASP A 44 9.24 11.38 4.94
N GLU A 45 9.33 10.15 5.46
CA GLU A 45 9.83 9.86 6.82
C GLU A 45 11.35 10.02 7.00
N GLY A 46 12.08 10.39 5.93
CA GLY A 46 13.53 10.55 5.96
C GLY A 46 14.24 9.27 6.38
N ASN A 47 14.97 9.33 7.51
CA ASN A 47 15.77 8.22 8.04
C ASN A 47 15.13 7.47 9.21
N VAL A 48 13.92 7.86 9.64
CA VAL A 48 13.29 7.30 10.86
C VAL A 48 12.93 5.82 10.69
N CYS A 49 12.48 5.44 9.49
CA CYS A 49 12.06 4.07 9.17
C CYS A 49 12.90 3.45 8.03
N ALA A 50 14.12 3.95 7.80
CA ALA A 50 14.95 3.55 6.66
C ALA A 50 15.30 2.05 6.65
N LYS A 51 15.48 1.45 7.84
CA LYS A 51 15.79 0.02 7.97
C LYS A 51 14.62 -0.87 7.54
N GLU A 52 13.43 -0.55 8.02
CA GLU A 52 12.18 -1.21 7.67
C GLU A 52 11.84 -0.99 6.19
N LYS A 53 12.09 0.21 5.67
CA LYS A 53 11.93 0.54 4.25
C LYS A 53 12.81 -0.33 3.36
N SER A 54 14.10 -0.47 3.67
CA SER A 54 15.02 -1.32 2.90
C SER A 54 14.51 -2.77 2.86
N ARG A 55 14.13 -3.31 4.03
CA ARG A 55 13.58 -4.67 4.11
C ARG A 55 12.28 -4.82 3.34
N TYR A 56 11.43 -3.80 3.37
CA TYR A 56 10.18 -3.78 2.62
C TYR A 56 10.41 -3.76 1.11
N GLU A 57 11.37 -2.97 0.63
CA GLU A 57 11.78 -2.90 -0.78
C GLU A 57 12.49 -4.17 -1.28
N GLU A 58 13.26 -4.84 -0.41
CA GLU A 58 13.96 -6.08 -0.72
C GLU A 58 13.02 -7.29 -0.76
N ASN A 59 12.08 -7.39 0.19
CA ASN A 59 11.21 -8.55 0.34
C ASN A 59 9.89 -8.42 -0.43
N CYS A 60 9.53 -7.23 -0.89
CA CYS A 60 8.30 -7.00 -1.62
C CYS A 60 8.53 -6.59 -3.07
N ALA A 61 7.65 -7.05 -3.96
CA ALA A 61 7.69 -6.64 -5.36
C ALA A 61 7.40 -5.13 -5.48
N LYS A 62 8.20 -4.42 -6.29
CA LYS A 62 8.06 -2.97 -6.51
C LYS A 62 6.64 -2.54 -6.92
N SER A 63 5.92 -3.37 -7.69
CA SER A 63 4.53 -3.11 -8.08
C SER A 63 3.55 -3.13 -6.90
N TRP A 64 3.79 -4.00 -5.91
CA TRP A 64 2.98 -4.04 -4.70
C TRP A 64 3.27 -2.83 -3.81
N ILE A 65 4.54 -2.44 -3.68
CA ILE A 65 4.97 -1.28 -2.92
C ILE A 65 4.30 -0.01 -3.45
N ASP A 66 4.39 0.23 -4.77
CA ASP A 66 3.76 1.38 -5.41
C ASP A 66 2.24 1.40 -5.16
N TYR A 67 1.57 0.26 -5.29
CA TYR A 67 0.14 0.13 -5.02
C TYR A 67 -0.21 0.47 -3.56
N PHE A 68 0.53 -0.07 -2.58
CA PHE A 68 0.26 0.20 -1.17
C PHE A 68 0.53 1.66 -0.78
N ASN A 69 1.61 2.25 -1.31
CA ASN A 69 1.94 3.65 -1.07
C ASN A 69 0.85 4.58 -1.62
N LYS A 70 0.37 4.32 -2.85
CA LYS A 70 -0.78 5.04 -3.44
C LYS A 70 -2.03 4.87 -2.59
N ARG A 71 -2.29 3.66 -2.09
CA ARG A 71 -3.48 3.37 -1.27
C ARG A 71 -3.48 4.15 0.05
N ARG A 72 -2.33 4.35 0.71
CA ARG A 72 -2.24 5.21 1.92
C ARG A 72 -2.65 6.65 1.62
N VAL A 73 -2.12 7.24 0.55
CA VAL A 73 -2.43 8.63 0.16
C VAL A 73 -3.92 8.79 -0.19
N LEU A 74 -4.48 7.84 -0.94
CA LEU A 74 -5.90 7.85 -1.30
C LEU A 74 -6.81 7.71 -0.07
N ALA A 75 -6.45 6.86 0.89
CA ALA A 75 -7.23 6.67 2.12
C ALA A 75 -7.34 7.97 2.92
N GLU A 76 -6.26 8.77 2.98
CA GLU A 76 -6.27 10.07 3.65
C GLU A 76 -7.12 11.10 2.91
N GLN A 77 -7.01 11.17 1.58
CA GLN A 77 -7.87 12.04 0.76
C GLN A 77 -9.36 11.69 0.95
N GLN A 78 -9.68 10.39 1.00
CA GLN A 78 -11.05 9.92 1.20
C GLN A 78 -11.58 10.28 2.60
N LYS A 79 -10.75 10.19 3.66
CA LYS A 79 -11.15 10.63 5.00
C LYS A 79 -11.52 12.11 5.05
N GLY A 80 -10.76 12.97 4.36
CA GLY A 80 -11.07 14.40 4.26
C GLY A 80 -12.44 14.66 3.63
N LEU A 81 -12.71 14.02 2.49
CA LEU A 81 -14.00 14.14 1.79
C LEU A 81 -15.18 13.60 2.62
N LEU A 82 -15.01 12.44 3.26
CA LEU A 82 -16.05 11.86 4.12
C LEU A 82 -16.36 12.74 5.33
N THR A 83 -15.33 13.36 5.93
CA THR A 83 -15.49 14.28 7.05
C THR A 83 -16.30 15.52 6.62
N GLN A 84 -15.97 16.08 5.45
CA GLN A 84 -16.73 17.20 4.89
C GLN A 84 -18.17 16.80 4.58
N ALA A 85 -18.39 15.68 3.89
CA ALA A 85 -19.73 15.18 3.59
C ALA A 85 -20.58 14.95 4.84
N ARG A 86 -19.99 14.38 5.91
CA ARG A 86 -20.67 14.20 7.20
C ARG A 86 -21.05 15.53 7.84
N SER A 87 -20.14 16.51 7.86
CA SER A 87 -20.45 17.84 8.41
C SER A 87 -21.59 18.56 7.65
N GLN A 88 -21.63 18.42 6.32
CA GLN A 88 -22.71 18.96 5.50
C GLN A 88 -24.04 18.26 5.77
N ALA A 89 -24.03 16.93 5.91
CA ALA A 89 -25.23 16.15 6.23
C ALA A 89 -25.79 16.44 7.63
N GLU A 90 -24.94 16.71 8.62
CA GLU A 90 -25.40 17.14 9.95
C GLU A 90 -25.94 18.58 9.93
N ALA A 91 -25.33 19.48 9.16
CA ALA A 91 -25.80 20.85 9.00
C ALA A 91 -27.17 20.95 8.31
N THR A 92 -27.50 20.04 7.37
CA THR A 92 -28.82 20.01 6.71
C THR A 92 -29.91 19.34 7.55
N LYS A 93 -29.55 18.46 8.48
CA LYS A 93 -30.51 17.76 9.36
C LYS A 93 -31.00 18.59 10.54
N GLY A 94 -30.29 19.67 10.89
CA GLY A 94 -30.62 20.56 12.00
C GLY A 94 -31.47 21.78 11.63
N LYS A 95 -31.97 21.85 10.38
CA LYS A 95 -32.86 22.89 9.86
C LYS A 95 -34.24 22.31 9.58
#